data_AF-A0A927SGA6-F1
#
_entry.id   AF-A0A927SGA6-F1
#
_cell.length_a   1.000
_cell.length_b   1.000
_cell.length_c   1.000
_cell.angle_alpha   90.00
_cell.angle_beta   90.00
_cell.angle_gamma   90.00
#
_symmetry.space_group_name_H-M   'P 1'
#
loop_
_entity.id
_entity.type
_entity.pdbx_description
1 polymer ?
#
loop_
_entity_poly.entity_id
_entity_poly.type
_entity_poly.pdbx_seq_one_letter_code
_entity_poly.pdbx_strand_id
1 'polypeptide(L)'
;MAITTTFRYQIDPQQGGESIILKQPLSSLDSRAHVFTIVLMNGEAAANLADTTCTGWFIRSDGVTVPLEGVISGNTVTFTLAPNCYTVPGRFKLSVKLESSSVIHTLLRVQGYVEVSRTDSLTSAGSAVSSFDALIAEVSAISKRDRVFNLLDNSDFTAPVNQRSWLNKTQVAKSSYFLDRWMAATGNTITPTLSSHGLTADGEFFQLIPKSGLVGKTLTAAVGLSDGTVLAKKGVVPADGTWSNFINTSVNGTNLLLTNSSEDMLRFRIFCNGNTVRWAALYEGEYTRTTLPPYQPKGYAAELIECMRYFRKIQGTGRATGFCTTSAAYMGLPLTIPMRIPPTLTVTDYGTLRVNGNNITPTGASISAATNDSLNIQLAFSTTSGIANHVGVWTSPVFTLSADYAL
;
A
#
# COMPACT_ATOMS: atom_id res chain seq x y z
N MET A 1 6.54 57.46 5.21
CA MET A 1 7.58 57.98 4.29
C MET A 1 7.79 56.90 3.23
N ALA A 2 7.39 57.13 1.98
CA ALA A 2 7.61 56.16 0.91
C ALA A 2 9.07 56.27 0.47
N ILE A 3 9.86 55.20 0.71
CA ILE A 3 11.25 55.13 0.27
C ILE A 3 11.21 54.64 -1.19
N THR A 4 11.12 55.57 -2.13
CA THR A 4 10.98 55.26 -3.56
C THR A 4 12.10 55.94 -4.34
N THR A 5 12.87 55.15 -5.10
CA THR A 5 13.90 55.66 -5.99
C THR A 5 13.24 56.23 -7.25
N THR A 6 13.53 57.48 -7.60
CA THR A 6 12.98 58.13 -8.80
C THR A 6 14.04 58.35 -9.86
N PHE A 7 13.82 57.80 -11.06
CA PHE A 7 14.62 58.08 -12.24
C PHE A 7 13.96 59.19 -13.05
N ARG A 8 14.66 60.31 -13.25
CA ARG A 8 14.13 61.49 -13.93
C ARG A 8 14.79 61.68 -15.29
N TYR A 9 13.97 61.92 -16.31
CA TYR A 9 14.38 62.20 -17.68
C TYR A 9 13.64 63.41 -18.21
N GLN A 10 14.30 64.20 -19.06
CA GLN A 10 13.68 65.30 -19.78
C GLN A 10 13.82 65.01 -21.27
N ILE A 11 12.70 64.97 -22.00
CA ILE A 11 12.66 64.52 -23.40
C ILE A 11 11.89 65.55 -24.21
N ASP A 12 12.41 65.89 -25.40
CA ASP A 12 11.66 66.61 -26.43
C ASP A 12 11.03 65.61 -27.42
N PRO A 13 9.71 65.40 -27.40
CA PRO A 13 9.06 64.39 -28.24
C PRO A 13 9.16 64.72 -29.73
N GLN A 14 9.46 65.98 -30.11
CA GLN A 14 9.65 66.36 -31.52
C GLN A 14 11.02 65.94 -32.07
N GLN A 15 12.00 65.66 -31.21
CA GLN A 15 13.35 65.24 -31.60
C GLN A 15 13.51 63.71 -31.69
N GLY A 16 12.44 62.96 -31.41
CA GLY A 16 12.42 61.49 -31.43
C GLY A 16 12.56 60.87 -30.04
N GLY A 17 12.34 59.55 -29.96
CA GLY A 17 12.43 58.82 -28.71
C GLY A 17 13.86 58.55 -28.26
N GLU A 18 14.10 58.57 -26.95
CA GLU A 18 15.41 58.30 -26.36
C GLU A 18 15.60 56.82 -25.98
N SER A 19 16.84 56.36 -25.99
CA SER A 19 17.22 55.03 -25.49
C SER A 19 18.31 55.15 -24.44
N ILE A 20 18.09 54.55 -23.28
CA ILE A 20 18.99 54.61 -22.13
C ILE A 20 19.31 53.22 -21.58
N ILE A 21 20.50 53.09 -21.00
CA ILE A 21 20.90 51.94 -20.20
C ILE A 21 20.88 52.36 -18.74
N LEU A 22 20.03 51.72 -17.94
CA LEU A 22 19.97 51.94 -16.51
C LEU A 22 21.20 51.29 -15.87
N LYS A 23 22.10 52.13 -15.34
CA LYS A 23 23.35 51.67 -14.71
C LYS A 23 23.13 51.05 -13.32
N GLN A 24 22.05 51.44 -12.64
CA GLN A 24 21.70 50.90 -11.34
C GLN A 24 20.82 49.64 -11.52
N PRO A 25 21.21 48.48 -10.96
CA PRO A 25 20.36 47.30 -10.96
C PRO A 25 19.15 47.50 -10.05
N LEU A 26 18.03 46.89 -10.44
CA LEU A 26 16.83 46.77 -9.60
C LEU A 26 16.94 45.49 -8.77
N SER A 27 16.35 45.42 -7.58
CA SER A 27 16.37 44.19 -6.77
C SER A 27 15.11 43.33 -7.01
N SER A 28 15.26 42.01 -7.11
CA SER A 28 14.13 41.10 -7.20
C SER A 28 13.26 41.18 -5.95
N LEU A 29 11.97 40.85 -6.06
CA LEU A 29 10.98 40.90 -4.97
C LEU A 29 10.66 42.30 -4.41
N ASP A 30 11.27 43.36 -4.94
CA ASP A 30 10.83 44.72 -4.66
C ASP A 30 9.37 44.93 -5.08
N SER A 31 8.70 45.87 -4.41
CA SER A 31 7.31 46.20 -4.69
C SER A 31 7.16 47.72 -4.70
N ARG A 32 6.84 48.28 -5.86
CA ARG A 32 6.62 49.72 -6.06
C ARG A 32 7.79 50.59 -5.57
N ALA A 33 9.00 50.04 -5.59
CA ALA A 33 10.20 50.68 -5.06
C ALA A 33 10.79 51.72 -6.03
N HIS A 34 10.43 51.66 -7.31
CA HIS A 34 11.01 52.50 -8.35
C HIS A 34 9.95 53.22 -9.17
N VAL A 35 10.23 54.50 -9.46
CA VAL A 35 9.39 55.39 -10.25
C VAL A 35 10.20 56.02 -11.37
N PHE A 36 9.67 56.00 -12.59
CA PHE A 36 10.20 56.75 -13.72
C PHE A 36 9.37 58.02 -13.91
N THR A 37 10.03 59.17 -13.93
CA THR A 37 9.41 60.48 -14.17
C THR A 37 10.02 61.08 -15.43
N ILE A 38 9.19 61.35 -16.42
CA ILE A 38 9.59 61.91 -17.71
C ILE A 38 8.94 63.29 -17.85
N VAL A 39 9.75 64.33 -17.95
CA VAL A 39 9.31 65.70 -18.20
C VAL A 39 9.39 65.96 -19.69
N LEU A 40 8.25 66.30 -20.31
CA LEU A 40 8.18 66.54 -21.75
C LEU A 40 8.24 68.04 -22.05
N MET A 41 9.18 68.41 -22.92
CA MET A 41 9.40 69.79 -23.36
C MET A 41 9.25 69.88 -24.88
N ASN A 42 8.84 71.02 -25.41
CA ASN A 42 8.82 71.31 -26.84
C ASN A 42 9.78 72.49 -27.08
N GLY A 43 11.04 72.19 -27.41
CA GLY A 43 12.13 73.16 -27.24
C GLY A 43 12.27 73.61 -25.78
N GLU A 44 12.20 74.92 -25.51
CA GLU A 44 12.29 75.49 -24.15
C GLU A 44 10.93 75.58 -23.43
N ALA A 45 9.82 75.30 -24.10
CA ALA A 45 8.47 75.38 -23.53
C ALA A 45 7.97 74.01 -23.02
N ALA A 46 7.06 74.00 -22.04
CA ALA A 46 6.43 72.77 -21.58
C ALA A 46 5.54 72.15 -22.68
N ALA A 47 5.64 70.83 -22.90
CA ALA A 47 4.80 70.14 -23.88
C ALA A 47 3.33 70.09 -23.40
N ASN A 48 2.39 70.34 -24.30
CA ASN A 48 0.96 70.16 -24.02
C ASN A 48 0.57 68.69 -24.19
N LEU A 49 0.07 68.08 -23.13
CA LEU A 49 -0.33 66.67 -23.07
C LEU A 49 -1.85 66.48 -22.91
N ALA A 50 -2.64 67.53 -23.15
CA ALA A 50 -4.10 67.42 -23.17
C ALA A 50 -4.55 66.32 -24.14
N ASP A 51 -5.48 65.48 -23.71
CA ASP A 51 -6.04 64.35 -24.48
C ASP A 51 -5.03 63.29 -24.94
N THR A 52 -3.92 63.14 -24.21
CA THR A 52 -2.94 62.06 -24.44
C THR A 52 -3.01 60.98 -23.37
N THR A 53 -2.72 59.73 -23.76
CA THR A 53 -2.51 58.61 -22.83
C THR A 53 -1.05 58.19 -22.88
N CYS A 54 -0.55 57.63 -21.78
CA CYS A 54 0.81 57.13 -21.73
C CYS A 54 0.85 55.72 -21.15
N THR A 55 1.46 54.81 -21.90
CA THR A 55 1.51 53.38 -21.56
C THR A 55 2.94 52.88 -21.62
N GLY A 56 3.35 52.16 -20.58
CA GLY A 56 4.65 51.53 -20.47
C GLY A 56 4.55 50.01 -20.68
N TRP A 57 5.56 49.42 -21.29
CA TRP A 57 5.69 47.98 -21.48
C TRP A 57 7.03 47.50 -20.94
N PHE A 58 7.00 46.78 -19.83
CA PHE A 58 8.19 46.23 -19.19
C PHE A 58 8.32 44.75 -19.58
N ILE A 59 9.30 44.45 -20.43
CA ILE A 59 9.61 43.10 -20.89
C ILE A 59 10.69 42.53 -19.98
N ARG A 60 10.35 41.46 -19.26
CA ARG A 60 11.26 40.73 -18.39
C ARG A 60 12.21 39.82 -19.16
N SER A 61 13.19 39.26 -18.46
CA SER A 61 14.18 38.32 -19.03
C SER A 61 13.56 37.01 -19.53
N ASP A 62 12.43 36.59 -18.97
CA ASP A 62 11.64 35.43 -19.41
C ASP A 62 10.72 35.72 -20.61
N GLY A 63 10.75 36.95 -21.13
CA GLY A 63 9.94 37.38 -22.28
C GLY A 63 8.51 37.81 -21.91
N VAL A 64 8.09 37.70 -20.64
CA VAL A 64 6.78 38.17 -20.21
C VAL A 64 6.75 39.70 -20.18
N THR A 65 5.68 40.27 -20.73
CA THR A 65 5.47 41.72 -20.79
C THR A 65 4.50 42.15 -19.69
N VAL A 66 4.93 43.09 -18.84
CA VAL A 66 4.14 43.71 -17.79
C VAL A 66 3.71 45.11 -18.27
N PRO A 67 2.39 45.36 -18.48
CA PRO A 67 1.90 46.70 -18.78
C PRO A 67 2.02 47.61 -17.56
N LEU A 68 2.32 48.89 -17.81
CA LEU A 68 2.39 49.94 -16.81
C LEU A 68 1.52 51.10 -17.24
N GLU A 69 0.64 51.55 -16.37
CA GLU A 69 -0.17 52.74 -16.59
C GLU A 69 0.62 54.00 -16.22
N GLY A 70 0.70 54.95 -17.16
CA GLY A 70 1.35 56.24 -16.94
C GLY A 70 0.39 57.25 -16.36
N VAL A 71 0.82 57.96 -15.33
CA VAL A 71 0.08 59.07 -14.73
C VAL A 71 0.61 60.38 -15.31
N ILE A 72 -0.25 61.15 -15.97
CA ILE A 72 0.09 62.45 -16.54
C ILE A 72 -0.33 63.56 -15.58
N SER A 73 0.58 64.49 -15.29
CA SER A 73 0.32 65.70 -14.51
C SER A 73 1.06 66.88 -15.14
N GLY A 74 0.32 67.80 -15.74
CA GLY A 74 0.91 68.89 -16.54
C GLY A 74 1.67 68.31 -17.74
N ASN A 75 2.97 68.64 -17.86
CA ASN A 75 3.86 68.11 -18.89
C ASN A 75 4.70 66.91 -18.41
N THR A 76 4.37 66.32 -17.26
CA THR A 76 5.15 65.24 -16.67
C THR A 76 4.37 63.93 -16.70
N VAL A 77 5.03 62.85 -17.11
CA VAL A 77 4.52 61.49 -17.05
C VAL A 77 5.27 60.69 -15.99
N THR A 78 4.53 59.96 -15.17
CA THR A 78 5.10 59.13 -14.10
C THR A 78 4.65 57.67 -14.21
N PHE A 79 5.61 56.73 -14.10
CA PHE A 79 5.37 55.29 -14.05
C PHE A 79 5.92 54.71 -12.76
N THR A 80 5.06 54.05 -11.98
CA THR A 80 5.52 53.23 -10.85
C THR A 80 5.67 51.79 -11.32
N LEU A 81 6.83 51.19 -11.12
CA LEU A 81 7.02 49.78 -11.48
C LEU A 81 6.15 48.88 -10.57
N ALA A 82 5.39 47.98 -11.19
CA ALA A 82 4.57 47.01 -10.48
C ALA A 82 5.43 45.88 -9.89
N PRO A 83 4.97 45.17 -8.84
CA PRO A 83 5.69 44.04 -8.25
C PRO A 83 6.11 42.97 -9.28
N ASN A 84 5.28 42.77 -10.30
CA ASN A 84 5.53 41.79 -11.36
C ASN A 84 6.77 42.11 -12.22
N CYS A 85 7.23 43.36 -12.24
CA CYS A 85 8.45 43.77 -12.95
C CYS A 85 9.71 43.18 -12.30
N TYR A 86 9.66 42.86 -11.00
CA TYR A 86 10.82 42.41 -10.21
C TYR A 86 10.86 40.90 -10.01
N THR A 87 9.86 40.16 -10.50
CA THR A 87 9.70 38.72 -10.19
C THR A 87 10.81 37.85 -10.78
N VAL A 88 11.38 38.24 -11.92
CA VAL A 88 12.37 37.43 -12.63
C VAL A 88 13.69 38.19 -12.74
N PRO A 89 14.76 37.70 -12.09
CA PRO A 89 16.10 38.24 -12.26
C PRO A 89 16.56 38.17 -13.73
N GLY A 90 17.33 39.15 -14.17
CA GLY A 90 17.87 39.22 -15.53
C GLY A 90 17.66 40.55 -16.22
N ARG A 91 18.02 40.59 -17.52
CA ARG A 91 17.90 41.79 -18.34
C ARG A 91 16.43 42.11 -18.62
N PHE A 92 16.05 43.36 -18.44
CA PHE A 92 14.73 43.86 -18.82
C PHE A 92 14.82 44.95 -19.90
N LYS A 93 13.70 45.16 -20.60
CA LYS A 93 13.48 46.30 -21.50
C LYS A 93 12.18 47.01 -21.12
N LEU A 94 12.21 48.31 -20.90
CA LEU A 94 11.01 49.14 -20.73
C LEU A 94 10.84 50.01 -21.96
N SER A 95 9.64 50.05 -22.53
CA SER A 95 9.26 50.98 -23.59
C SER A 95 8.08 51.82 -23.16
N VAL A 96 8.23 53.14 -23.18
CA VAL A 96 7.17 54.11 -22.86
C VAL A 96 6.65 54.72 -24.15
N LYS A 97 5.33 54.70 -24.32
CA LYS A 97 4.65 55.27 -25.48
C LYS A 97 3.65 56.34 -25.05
N LEU A 98 3.62 57.42 -25.79
CA LEU A 98 2.59 58.46 -25.71
C LEU A 98 1.67 58.32 -26.91
N GLU A 99 0.38 58.37 -26.66
CA GLU A 99 -0.66 58.22 -27.67
C GLU A 99 -1.60 59.42 -27.60
N SER A 100 -1.80 60.06 -28.75
CA SER A 100 -2.83 61.07 -28.98
C SER A 100 -3.84 60.54 -29.99
N SER A 101 -4.92 61.28 -30.23
CA SER A 101 -5.95 60.91 -31.21
C SER A 101 -5.43 60.70 -32.65
N SER A 102 -4.23 61.18 -32.96
CA SER A 102 -3.66 61.14 -34.32
C SER A 102 -2.31 60.43 -34.42
N VAL A 103 -1.56 60.22 -33.32
CA VAL A 103 -0.23 59.60 -33.38
C VAL A 103 0.13 58.81 -32.12
N ILE A 104 0.84 57.68 -32.31
CA ILE A 104 1.51 56.92 -31.25
C ILE A 104 3.02 57.10 -31.40
N HIS A 105 3.68 57.65 -30.38
CA HIS A 105 5.12 57.86 -30.34
C HIS A 105 5.76 57.06 -29.19
N THR A 106 6.89 56.38 -29.46
CA THR A 106 7.71 55.79 -28.38
C THR A 106 8.65 56.87 -27.85
N LEU A 107 8.48 57.26 -26.59
CA LEU A 107 9.23 58.35 -25.95
C LEU A 107 10.56 57.88 -25.38
N LEU A 108 10.55 56.74 -24.68
CA LEU A 108 11.70 56.27 -23.92
C LEU A 108 11.81 54.76 -24.01
N ARG A 109 13.03 54.28 -24.26
CA ARG A 109 13.41 52.88 -24.16
C ARG A 109 14.49 52.73 -23.10
N VAL A 110 14.26 51.90 -22.09
CA VAL A 110 15.22 51.63 -21.02
C VAL A 110 15.64 50.19 -21.07
N GLN A 111 16.93 49.93 -20.97
CA GLN A 111 17.49 48.59 -20.78
C GLN A 111 18.16 48.55 -19.41
N GLY A 112 17.90 47.52 -18.62
CA GLY A 112 18.49 47.39 -17.29
C GLY A 112 18.56 45.93 -16.84
N TYR A 113 18.88 45.73 -15.57
CA TYR A 113 19.00 44.40 -14.98
C TYR A 113 18.26 44.34 -13.64
N VAL A 114 17.53 43.25 -13.39
CA VAL A 114 16.99 42.90 -12.08
C VAL A 114 17.94 41.87 -11.44
N GLU A 115 18.55 42.22 -10.32
CA GLU A 115 19.45 41.37 -9.53
C GLU A 115 18.69 40.47 -8.55
N VAL A 116 19.30 39.33 -8.25
CA VAL A 116 18.79 38.38 -7.24
C VAL A 116 18.98 38.99 -5.85
N SER A 117 17.88 39.29 -5.15
CA SER A 117 17.91 39.86 -3.79
C SER A 117 18.08 38.81 -2.69
N ARG A 118 17.84 37.53 -2.99
CA ARG A 118 18.05 36.40 -2.09
C ARG A 118 18.31 35.12 -2.86
N THR A 119 19.22 34.25 -2.41
CA THR A 119 19.40 32.92 -2.99
C THR A 119 18.22 32.02 -2.65
N ASP A 120 17.79 31.16 -3.59
CA ASP A 120 16.77 30.13 -3.35
C ASP A 120 17.22 29.04 -2.37
N SER A 121 18.50 29.07 -1.95
CA SER A 121 19.00 28.25 -0.86
C SER A 121 18.69 28.89 0.49
N LEU A 122 17.45 28.70 0.96
CA LEU A 122 17.23 28.49 2.38
C LEU A 122 17.79 27.10 2.72
N THR A 123 19.09 26.98 2.94
CA THR A 123 19.60 25.78 3.60
C THR A 123 19.08 25.78 5.03
N SER A 124 18.00 25.05 5.29
CA SER A 124 17.85 24.47 6.61
C SER A 124 19.05 23.54 6.76
N ALA A 125 19.90 23.82 7.75
CA ALA A 125 20.86 22.82 8.18
C ALA A 125 20.04 21.63 8.71
N GLY A 126 19.82 20.60 7.88
CA GLY A 126 19.36 19.29 8.35
C GLY A 126 18.07 18.70 7.77
N SER A 127 17.51 19.16 6.65
CA SER A 127 16.43 18.37 6.01
C SER A 127 16.54 18.40 4.49
N ALA A 128 17.21 17.38 3.95
CA ALA A 128 17.05 17.04 2.55
C ALA A 128 15.57 16.75 2.28
N VAL A 129 15.02 17.36 1.23
CA VAL A 129 13.76 16.88 0.64
C VAL A 129 14.00 15.42 0.26
N SER A 130 13.22 14.50 0.83
CA SER A 130 13.33 13.07 0.57
C SER A 130 13.29 12.83 -0.94
N SER A 131 14.24 12.05 -1.46
CA SER A 131 14.24 11.67 -2.89
C SER A 131 12.90 11.04 -3.26
N PHE A 132 12.52 11.08 -4.54
CA PHE A 132 11.29 10.43 -5.01
C PHE A 132 11.21 8.96 -4.57
N ASP A 133 12.35 8.25 -4.54
CA ASP A 133 12.44 6.89 -4.03
C ASP A 133 12.24 6.79 -2.52
N ALA A 134 12.75 7.75 -1.74
CA ALA A 134 12.51 7.82 -0.29
C ALA A 134 11.05 8.15 0.01
N LEU A 135 10.42 9.02 -0.79
CA LEU A 135 9.00 9.35 -0.71
C LEU A 135 8.13 8.15 -1.14
N ILE A 136 8.52 7.39 -2.17
CA ILE A 136 7.86 6.13 -2.53
C ILE A 136 8.03 5.09 -1.43
N ALA A 137 9.22 4.97 -0.83
CA ALA A 137 9.47 4.06 0.28
C ALA A 137 8.66 4.47 1.50
N GLU A 138 8.53 5.77 1.76
CA GLU A 138 7.74 6.33 2.87
C GLU A 138 6.24 6.16 2.65
N VAL A 139 5.70 6.45 1.45
CA VAL A 139 4.31 6.15 1.08
C VAL A 139 4.03 4.64 1.12
N SER A 140 4.97 3.81 0.66
CA SER A 140 4.86 2.35 0.74
C SER A 140 4.95 1.84 2.18
N ALA A 141 5.71 2.50 3.04
CA ALA A 141 5.82 2.19 4.46
C ALA A 141 4.59 2.66 5.24
N ILE A 142 4.00 3.80 4.89
CA ILE A 142 2.71 4.29 5.40
C ILE A 142 1.60 3.33 4.97
N SER A 143 1.56 2.94 3.69
CA SER A 143 0.65 1.90 3.18
C SER A 143 0.85 0.53 3.85
N LYS A 144 2.06 0.21 4.34
CA LYS A 144 2.33 -0.98 5.15
C LYS A 144 1.91 -0.83 6.61
N ARG A 145 2.02 0.37 7.19
CA ARG A 145 1.66 0.68 8.58
C ARG A 145 0.14 0.82 8.78
N ASP A 146 -0.60 1.24 7.77
CA ASP A 146 -2.07 1.28 7.76
C ASP A 146 -2.71 -0.01 7.19
N ARG A 147 -1.96 -1.12 7.08
CA ARG A 147 -2.55 -2.39 6.63
C ARG A 147 -3.52 -2.90 7.68
N VAL A 148 -4.80 -2.80 7.34
CA VAL A 148 -5.87 -3.50 8.05
C VAL A 148 -5.57 -5.00 7.99
N PHE A 149 -5.37 -5.60 9.16
CA PHE A 149 -4.99 -7.00 9.26
C PHE A 149 -6.17 -7.90 8.89
N ASN A 150 -5.98 -8.73 7.85
CA ASN A 150 -6.97 -9.75 7.49
C ASN A 150 -6.90 -10.91 8.50
N LEU A 151 -8.00 -11.16 9.21
CA LEU A 151 -8.13 -12.24 10.20
C LEU A 151 -8.22 -13.62 9.56
N LEU A 152 -8.40 -13.71 8.24
CA LEU A 152 -8.37 -14.97 7.51
C LEU A 152 -6.92 -15.37 7.18
N ASP A 153 -6.70 -16.67 7.17
CA ASP A 153 -5.50 -17.30 6.63
C ASP A 153 -5.83 -17.91 5.26
N ASN A 154 -4.83 -17.97 4.37
CA ASN A 154 -4.90 -18.60 3.07
C ASN A 154 -6.07 -18.11 2.21
N SER A 155 -6.31 -16.80 2.20
CA SER A 155 -7.53 -16.21 1.65
C SER A 155 -7.39 -15.70 0.23
N ASP A 156 -6.23 -15.88 -0.41
CA ASP A 156 -6.01 -15.68 -1.84
C ASP A 156 -6.16 -17.02 -2.58
N PHE A 157 -7.26 -17.16 -3.30
CA PHE A 157 -7.58 -18.39 -4.01
C PHE A 157 -6.96 -18.47 -5.40
N THR A 158 -6.19 -17.47 -5.84
CA THR A 158 -5.46 -17.55 -7.12
C THR A 158 -4.17 -18.35 -6.99
N ALA A 159 -3.58 -18.39 -5.78
CA ALA A 159 -2.38 -19.16 -5.46
C ALA A 159 -2.38 -19.65 -3.99
N PRO A 160 -3.39 -20.43 -3.57
CA PRO A 160 -3.52 -20.83 -2.17
C PRO A 160 -2.46 -21.86 -1.76
N VAL A 161 -2.15 -21.88 -0.47
CA VAL A 161 -1.41 -22.96 0.17
C VAL A 161 -2.25 -24.23 0.16
N ASN A 162 -1.65 -25.32 -0.32
CA ASN A 162 -2.29 -26.62 -0.46
C ASN A 162 -1.33 -27.77 -0.11
N GLN A 163 -0.82 -27.76 1.12
CA GLN A 163 0.04 -28.83 1.65
C GLN A 163 -0.69 -30.17 1.68
N ARG A 164 -2.02 -30.14 1.81
CA ARG A 164 -2.91 -31.30 1.84
C ARG A 164 -3.02 -32.02 0.50
N SER A 165 -2.50 -31.43 -0.57
CA SER A 165 -2.51 -31.99 -1.93
C SER A 165 -3.94 -32.31 -2.40
N TRP A 166 -4.92 -31.46 -2.06
CA TRP A 166 -6.33 -31.72 -2.40
C TRP A 166 -6.60 -31.66 -3.91
N LEU A 167 -5.78 -30.98 -4.72
CA LEU A 167 -6.03 -30.78 -6.17
C LEU A 167 -6.15 -32.09 -6.98
N ASN A 168 -5.84 -33.24 -6.36
CA ASN A 168 -5.98 -34.57 -6.94
C ASN A 168 -7.20 -35.35 -6.40
N LYS A 169 -8.13 -34.70 -5.69
CA LYS A 169 -9.37 -35.30 -5.17
C LYS A 169 -10.56 -34.61 -5.82
N THR A 170 -11.38 -35.36 -6.56
CA THR A 170 -12.61 -34.87 -7.20
C THR A 170 -13.66 -34.39 -6.20
N GLN A 171 -13.61 -34.81 -4.94
CA GLN A 171 -14.57 -34.42 -3.91
C GLN A 171 -13.90 -34.19 -2.54
N VAL A 172 -14.44 -33.27 -1.76
CA VAL A 172 -14.11 -33.05 -0.35
C VAL A 172 -15.28 -33.55 0.49
N ALA A 173 -15.02 -34.55 1.33
CA ALA A 173 -16.01 -35.06 2.26
C ALA A 173 -16.52 -33.94 3.18
N LYS A 174 -17.76 -34.08 3.64
CA LYS A 174 -18.35 -33.18 4.65
C LYS A 174 -17.41 -33.02 5.86
N SER A 175 -17.42 -31.83 6.45
CA SER A 175 -16.63 -31.54 7.67
C SER A 175 -15.12 -31.76 7.53
N SER A 176 -14.58 -31.70 6.31
CA SER A 176 -13.16 -32.02 6.06
C SER A 176 -12.39 -30.82 5.51
N TYR A 177 -11.17 -30.64 5.99
CA TYR A 177 -10.23 -29.65 5.44
C TYR A 177 -9.73 -30.07 4.05
N PHE A 178 -9.58 -29.11 3.14
CA PHE A 178 -9.14 -29.35 1.77
C PHE A 178 -7.97 -28.43 1.38
N LEU A 179 -8.19 -27.13 1.18
CA LEU A 179 -7.12 -26.15 1.22
C LEU A 179 -6.72 -25.95 2.69
N ASP A 180 -5.46 -25.58 2.94
CA ASP A 180 -5.01 -25.29 4.29
C ASP A 180 -5.93 -24.21 4.90
N ARG A 181 -6.42 -24.45 6.13
CA ARG A 181 -7.38 -23.60 6.88
C ARG A 181 -8.83 -23.59 6.40
N TRP A 182 -9.13 -24.08 5.20
CA TRP A 182 -10.49 -24.10 4.66
C TRP A 182 -11.12 -25.48 4.74
N MET A 183 -12.39 -25.52 5.13
CA MET A 183 -13.17 -26.73 5.35
C MET A 183 -14.43 -26.75 4.51
N ALA A 184 -14.81 -27.94 4.02
CA ALA A 184 -16.12 -28.17 3.42
C ALA A 184 -17.25 -28.14 4.46
N ALA A 185 -18.45 -27.77 4.00
CA ALA A 185 -19.67 -27.74 4.82
C ALA A 185 -19.89 -29.00 5.67
N THR A 186 -20.54 -28.83 6.83
CA THR A 186 -20.80 -29.93 7.77
C THR A 186 -21.80 -30.97 7.22
N GLY A 187 -22.67 -30.58 6.28
CA GLY A 187 -23.76 -31.42 5.77
C GLY A 187 -23.51 -32.09 4.43
N ASN A 188 -22.68 -31.50 3.56
CA ASN A 188 -22.57 -31.90 2.16
C ASN A 188 -21.11 -32.12 1.76
N THR A 189 -20.88 -33.14 0.95
CA THR A 189 -19.67 -33.23 0.12
C THR A 189 -19.69 -32.07 -0.88
N ILE A 190 -18.54 -31.48 -1.12
CA ILE A 190 -18.38 -30.44 -2.15
C ILE A 190 -17.35 -30.89 -3.19
N THR A 191 -17.45 -30.29 -4.37
CA THR A 191 -16.56 -30.43 -5.53
C THR A 191 -15.92 -29.07 -5.79
N PRO A 192 -14.90 -28.67 -5.03
CA PRO A 192 -14.18 -27.44 -5.32
C PRO A 192 -13.43 -27.57 -6.64
N THR A 193 -13.21 -26.47 -7.36
CA THR A 193 -12.31 -26.42 -8.51
C THR A 193 -11.47 -25.17 -8.42
N LEU A 194 -10.15 -25.34 -8.51
CA LEU A 194 -9.20 -24.23 -8.48
C LEU A 194 -8.74 -23.90 -9.90
N SER A 195 -8.70 -22.61 -10.21
CA SER A 195 -8.13 -22.08 -11.45
C SER A 195 -7.20 -20.91 -11.16
N SER A 196 -6.52 -20.39 -12.17
CA SER A 196 -5.77 -19.14 -12.06
C SER A 196 -6.64 -17.93 -11.67
N HIS A 197 -7.97 -18.05 -11.82
CA HIS A 197 -8.94 -17.01 -11.50
C HIS A 197 -9.59 -17.19 -10.14
N GLY A 198 -9.22 -18.20 -9.34
CA GLY A 198 -9.78 -18.44 -8.02
C GLY A 198 -10.43 -19.81 -7.84
N LEU A 199 -11.23 -19.93 -6.78
CA LEU A 199 -11.91 -21.14 -6.34
C LEU A 199 -13.41 -21.09 -6.67
N THR A 200 -13.92 -22.14 -7.31
CA THR A 200 -15.35 -22.42 -7.38
C THR A 200 -15.68 -23.62 -6.49
N ALA A 201 -16.93 -23.73 -6.06
CA ALA A 201 -17.46 -24.90 -5.38
C ALA A 201 -18.98 -25.01 -5.62
N ASP A 202 -19.50 -26.24 -5.64
CA ASP A 202 -20.93 -26.58 -5.72
C ASP A 202 -21.64 -26.52 -4.35
N GLY A 203 -20.94 -26.04 -3.31
CA GLY A 203 -21.47 -25.91 -1.97
C GLY A 203 -20.69 -24.92 -1.11
N GLU A 204 -20.94 -24.99 0.19
CA GLU A 204 -20.29 -24.12 1.16
C GLU A 204 -18.90 -24.62 1.53
N PHE A 205 -17.99 -23.66 1.68
CA PHE A 205 -16.75 -23.83 2.41
C PHE A 205 -16.55 -22.67 3.37
N PHE A 206 -15.79 -22.91 4.44
CA PHE A 206 -15.62 -21.93 5.50
C PHE A 206 -14.28 -22.06 6.21
N GLN A 207 -13.93 -21.01 6.96
CA GLN A 207 -12.83 -21.00 7.90
C GLN A 207 -13.36 -20.78 9.32
N LEU A 208 -12.81 -21.52 10.28
CA LEU A 208 -13.08 -21.35 11.71
C LEU A 208 -12.17 -20.26 12.28
N ILE A 209 -12.78 -19.29 12.96
CA ILE A 209 -12.12 -18.12 13.54
C ILE A 209 -12.40 -18.09 15.04
N PRO A 210 -11.36 -18.08 15.91
CA PRO A 210 -11.54 -17.90 17.34
C PRO A 210 -12.28 -16.60 17.66
N LYS A 211 -13.30 -16.69 18.50
CA LYS A 211 -14.11 -15.53 18.93
C LYS A 211 -13.47 -14.75 20.07
N SER A 212 -12.51 -15.35 20.79
CA SER A 212 -11.79 -14.71 21.89
C SER A 212 -11.18 -13.37 21.46
N GLY A 213 -11.48 -12.30 22.20
CA GLY A 213 -11.05 -10.94 21.89
C GLY A 213 -11.82 -10.23 20.78
N LEU A 214 -12.82 -10.87 20.16
CA LEU A 214 -13.65 -10.28 19.09
C LEU A 214 -15.06 -9.90 19.55
N VAL A 215 -15.55 -10.45 20.67
CA VAL A 215 -16.90 -10.18 21.19
C VAL A 215 -17.17 -8.68 21.33
N GLY A 216 -18.32 -8.23 20.82
CA GLY A 216 -18.73 -6.82 20.85
C GLY A 216 -18.03 -5.91 19.83
N LYS A 217 -16.98 -6.39 19.14
CA LYS A 217 -16.34 -5.63 18.07
C LYS A 217 -17.17 -5.69 16.79
N THR A 218 -17.10 -4.62 15.99
CA THR A 218 -17.60 -4.65 14.62
C THR A 218 -16.56 -5.28 13.70
N LEU A 219 -16.96 -6.29 12.94
CA LEU A 219 -16.16 -6.87 11.87
C LEU A 219 -16.79 -6.56 10.52
N THR A 220 -15.97 -6.47 9.48
CA THR A 220 -16.41 -6.42 8.09
C THR A 220 -15.91 -7.64 7.34
N ALA A 221 -16.83 -8.45 6.83
CA ALA A 221 -16.53 -9.58 5.95
C ALA A 221 -16.63 -9.12 4.50
N ALA A 222 -15.68 -9.54 3.66
CA ALA A 222 -15.69 -9.25 2.23
C ALA A 222 -15.21 -10.43 1.38
N VAL A 223 -15.74 -10.54 0.17
CA VAL A 223 -15.37 -11.54 -0.83
C VAL A 223 -15.30 -10.86 -2.20
N GLY A 224 -14.19 -11.08 -2.91
CA GLY A 224 -14.02 -10.63 -4.30
C GLY A 224 -14.16 -11.78 -5.28
N LEU A 225 -15.00 -11.57 -6.30
CA LEU A 225 -15.23 -12.51 -7.38
C LEU A 225 -14.30 -12.25 -8.57
N SER A 226 -14.22 -13.22 -9.48
CA SER A 226 -13.36 -13.13 -10.66
C SER A 226 -13.77 -12.06 -11.68
N ASP A 227 -15.04 -11.69 -11.69
CA ASP A 227 -15.62 -10.65 -12.55
C ASP A 227 -15.40 -9.21 -12.02
N GLY A 228 -14.75 -9.06 -10.85
CA GLY A 228 -14.54 -7.78 -10.19
C GLY A 228 -15.64 -7.37 -9.20
N THR A 229 -16.71 -8.17 -9.08
CA THR A 229 -17.75 -7.97 -8.06
C THR A 229 -17.19 -8.18 -6.66
N VAL A 230 -17.57 -7.30 -5.73
CA VAL A 230 -17.19 -7.41 -4.31
C VAL A 230 -18.44 -7.44 -3.44
N LEU A 231 -18.56 -8.50 -2.63
CA LEU A 231 -19.51 -8.59 -1.53
C LEU A 231 -18.82 -8.03 -0.28
N ALA A 232 -19.46 -7.12 0.44
CA ALA A 232 -18.94 -6.63 1.71
C ALA A 232 -20.09 -6.27 2.66
N LYS A 233 -20.01 -6.72 3.91
CA LYS A 233 -21.02 -6.43 4.93
C LYS A 233 -20.37 -6.43 6.31
N LYS A 234 -20.77 -5.47 7.13
CA LYS A 234 -20.35 -5.35 8.53
C LYS A 234 -21.37 -5.93 9.49
N GLY A 235 -20.91 -6.37 10.66
CA GLY A 235 -21.74 -6.84 11.76
C GLY A 235 -20.98 -6.87 13.08
N VAL A 236 -21.71 -6.74 14.18
CA VAL A 236 -21.16 -6.79 15.54
C VAL A 236 -21.10 -8.24 15.99
N VAL A 237 -19.96 -8.67 16.52
CA VAL A 237 -19.77 -10.04 17.02
C VAL A 237 -20.64 -10.26 18.26
N PRO A 238 -21.59 -11.22 18.23
CA PRO A 238 -22.45 -11.51 19.36
C PRO A 238 -21.65 -12.02 20.57
N ALA A 239 -22.12 -11.68 21.77
CA ALA A 239 -21.56 -12.20 23.02
C ALA A 239 -22.07 -13.59 23.38
N ASP A 240 -23.26 -13.97 22.89
CA ASP A 240 -23.83 -15.29 23.12
C ASP A 240 -23.10 -16.38 22.31
N GLY A 241 -23.41 -17.64 22.60
CA GLY A 241 -22.97 -18.81 21.83
C GLY A 241 -23.99 -19.30 20.80
N THR A 242 -25.03 -18.50 20.51
CA THR A 242 -26.17 -18.95 19.72
C THR A 242 -25.86 -18.93 18.24
N TRP A 243 -26.15 -20.04 17.56
CA TRP A 243 -26.01 -20.15 16.11
C TRP A 243 -26.79 -19.05 15.38
N SER A 244 -26.09 -18.06 14.84
CA SER A 244 -26.71 -16.91 14.20
C SER A 244 -25.82 -16.29 13.11
N ASN A 245 -26.42 -15.94 11.98
CA ASN A 245 -25.74 -15.24 10.89
C ASN A 245 -25.85 -13.74 11.14
N PHE A 246 -24.88 -13.16 11.86
CA PHE A 246 -24.88 -11.73 12.16
C PHE A 246 -24.27 -10.88 11.02
N ILE A 247 -23.55 -11.52 10.09
CA ILE A 247 -23.29 -10.99 8.75
C ILE A 247 -23.90 -11.95 7.75
N ASN A 248 -24.71 -11.41 6.84
CA ASN A 248 -25.32 -12.17 5.75
C ASN A 248 -25.54 -11.22 4.56
N THR A 249 -24.94 -11.54 3.41
CA THR A 249 -25.12 -10.80 2.17
C THR A 249 -24.96 -11.71 0.97
N SER A 250 -25.59 -11.36 -0.15
CA SER A 250 -25.56 -12.15 -1.37
C SER A 250 -25.50 -11.28 -2.61
N VAL A 251 -24.76 -11.72 -3.64
CA VAL A 251 -24.74 -11.11 -4.98
C VAL A 251 -24.58 -12.21 -6.02
N ASN A 252 -25.39 -12.19 -7.08
CA ASN A 252 -25.31 -13.13 -8.20
C ASN A 252 -25.29 -14.61 -7.77
N GLY A 253 -26.06 -14.94 -6.73
CA GLY A 253 -26.09 -16.28 -6.14
C GLY A 253 -24.93 -16.58 -5.19
N THR A 254 -23.83 -15.84 -5.18
CA THR A 254 -22.79 -16.01 -4.15
C THR A 254 -23.32 -15.51 -2.81
N ASN A 255 -23.22 -16.33 -1.75
CA ASN A 255 -23.56 -15.92 -0.39
C ASN A 255 -22.31 -15.81 0.48
N LEU A 256 -22.22 -14.73 1.26
CA LEU A 256 -21.21 -14.49 2.27
C LEU A 256 -21.89 -14.38 3.63
N LEU A 257 -21.49 -15.25 4.56
CA LEU A 257 -21.99 -15.24 5.93
C LEU A 257 -20.84 -15.24 6.94
N LEU A 258 -21.03 -14.49 8.03
CA LEU A 258 -20.26 -14.67 9.25
C LEU A 258 -21.23 -15.15 10.32
N THR A 259 -21.00 -16.36 10.79
CA THR A 259 -21.89 -17.06 11.71
C THR A 259 -21.23 -17.13 13.08
N ASN A 260 -21.96 -16.73 14.12
CA ASN A 260 -21.62 -17.11 15.49
C ASN A 260 -21.93 -18.60 15.63
N SER A 261 -20.91 -19.45 15.71
CA SER A 261 -21.12 -20.90 15.61
C SER A 261 -21.15 -21.61 16.96
N SER A 262 -20.44 -21.06 17.94
CA SER A 262 -20.43 -21.52 19.33
C SER A 262 -19.98 -20.40 20.27
N GLU A 263 -19.84 -20.70 21.55
CA GLU A 263 -19.27 -19.78 22.54
C GLU A 263 -17.84 -19.33 22.19
N ASP A 264 -17.07 -20.14 21.46
CA ASP A 264 -15.66 -19.87 21.20
C ASP A 264 -15.34 -19.60 19.72
N MET A 265 -16.27 -19.85 18.80
CA MET A 265 -15.96 -19.90 17.37
C MET A 265 -16.93 -19.14 16.49
N LEU A 266 -16.37 -18.44 15.52
CA LEU A 266 -17.07 -17.90 14.35
C LEU A 266 -16.77 -18.77 13.11
N ARG A 267 -17.70 -18.80 12.17
CA ARG A 267 -17.49 -19.37 10.83
C ARG A 267 -17.62 -18.30 9.77
N PHE A 268 -16.53 -18.07 9.03
CA PHE A 268 -16.55 -17.26 7.81
C PHE A 268 -16.91 -18.18 6.65
N ARG A 269 -18.11 -18.04 6.09
CA ARG A 269 -18.72 -19.02 5.19
C ARG A 269 -18.98 -18.39 3.83
N ILE A 270 -18.63 -19.14 2.78
CA ILE A 270 -18.85 -18.74 1.38
C ILE A 270 -19.61 -19.83 0.65
N PHE A 271 -20.65 -19.43 -0.09
CA PHE A 271 -21.32 -20.25 -1.09
C PHE A 271 -21.04 -19.65 -2.46
N CYS A 272 -20.31 -20.34 -3.32
CA CYS A 272 -19.97 -19.83 -4.66
C CYS A 272 -21.18 -19.84 -5.62
N ASN A 273 -22.03 -20.87 -5.54
CA ASN A 273 -23.16 -21.09 -6.45
C ASN A 273 -22.77 -20.89 -7.94
N GLY A 274 -21.65 -21.49 -8.36
CA GLY A 274 -21.13 -21.40 -9.73
C GLY A 274 -20.19 -20.22 -10.01
N ASN A 275 -20.09 -19.23 -9.13
CA ASN A 275 -19.13 -18.13 -9.28
C ASN A 275 -17.71 -18.52 -8.85
N THR A 276 -16.71 -17.85 -9.41
CA THR A 276 -15.31 -18.03 -9.00
C THR A 276 -14.91 -16.96 -8.01
N VAL A 277 -14.54 -17.38 -6.79
CA VAL A 277 -14.09 -16.51 -5.72
C VAL A 277 -12.57 -16.35 -5.81
N ARG A 278 -12.09 -15.11 -5.97
CA ARG A 278 -10.66 -14.79 -6.06
C ARG A 278 -10.01 -14.64 -4.70
N TRP A 279 -10.70 -13.96 -3.79
CA TRP A 279 -10.18 -13.69 -2.46
C TRP A 279 -11.28 -13.51 -1.43
N ALA A 280 -10.93 -13.67 -0.17
CA ALA A 280 -11.77 -13.38 0.98
C ALA A 280 -11.03 -12.50 1.99
N ALA A 281 -11.75 -11.69 2.75
CA ALA A 281 -11.19 -10.88 3.81
C ALA A 281 -12.15 -10.75 4.99
N LEU A 282 -11.59 -10.73 6.19
CA LEU A 282 -12.29 -10.41 7.43
C LEU A 282 -11.47 -9.37 8.19
N TYR A 283 -12.00 -8.17 8.31
CA TYR A 283 -11.32 -7.05 8.95
C TYR A 283 -12.02 -6.64 10.23
N GLU A 284 -11.24 -6.24 11.24
CA GLU A 284 -11.76 -5.50 12.39
C GLU A 284 -12.05 -4.06 11.97
N GLY A 285 -13.23 -3.56 12.34
CA GLY A 285 -13.69 -2.22 12.01
C GLY A 285 -14.83 -2.18 10.99
N GLU A 286 -15.30 -0.96 10.73
CA GLU A 286 -16.46 -0.69 9.89
C GLU A 286 -16.03 -0.22 8.50
N TYR A 287 -16.19 -1.09 7.50
CA TYR A 287 -15.94 -0.72 6.12
C TYR A 287 -17.22 -0.86 5.29
N THR A 288 -17.39 0.08 4.37
CA THR A 288 -18.41 0.03 3.31
C THR A 288 -17.74 -0.40 2.02
N ARG A 289 -18.51 -0.59 0.94
CA ARG A 289 -17.94 -0.89 -0.39
C ARG A 289 -16.94 0.18 -0.88
N THR A 290 -17.10 1.44 -0.48
CA THR A 290 -16.22 2.54 -0.90
C THR A 290 -15.06 2.80 0.06
N THR A 291 -15.16 2.33 1.32
CA THR A 291 -14.09 2.47 2.31
C THR A 291 -13.32 1.17 2.57
N LEU A 292 -13.72 0.05 1.94
CA LEU A 292 -13.03 -1.23 2.06
C LEU A 292 -11.58 -1.08 1.57
N PRO A 293 -10.59 -1.44 2.38
CA PRO A 293 -9.20 -1.46 1.96
C PRO A 293 -9.04 -2.40 0.74
N PRO A 294 -8.26 -2.02 -0.27
CA PRO A 294 -7.95 -2.93 -1.37
C PRO A 294 -7.39 -4.25 -0.84
N TYR A 295 -7.91 -5.38 -1.33
CA TYR A 295 -7.39 -6.68 -0.94
C TYR A 295 -5.92 -6.81 -1.36
N GLN A 296 -5.07 -7.16 -0.40
CA GLN A 296 -3.66 -7.41 -0.65
C GLN A 296 -3.28 -8.79 -0.12
N PRO A 297 -2.86 -9.72 -0.98
CA PRO A 297 -2.43 -11.04 -0.53
C PRO A 297 -1.18 -10.92 0.36
N LYS A 298 -1.10 -11.74 1.42
CA LYS A 298 0.09 -11.79 2.30
C LYS A 298 1.32 -12.33 1.56
N GLY A 299 1.10 -13.01 0.44
CA GLY A 299 2.12 -13.70 -0.36
C GLY A 299 2.31 -15.13 0.11
N TYR A 300 2.62 -16.03 -0.83
CA TYR A 300 2.61 -17.48 -0.59
C TYR A 300 3.49 -17.92 0.58
N ALA A 301 4.70 -17.36 0.73
CA ALA A 301 5.60 -17.75 1.80
C ALA A 301 5.06 -17.38 3.20
N ALA A 302 4.43 -16.21 3.33
CA ALA A 302 3.82 -15.77 4.58
C ALA A 302 2.59 -16.65 4.93
N GLU A 303 1.74 -16.89 3.94
CA GLU A 303 0.58 -17.78 4.09
C GLU A 303 1.01 -19.21 4.46
N LEU A 304 2.08 -19.73 3.86
CA LEU A 304 2.61 -21.05 4.17
C LEU A 304 3.09 -21.13 5.62
N ILE A 305 3.76 -20.09 6.13
CA ILE A 305 4.19 -20.04 7.54
C ILE A 305 3.00 -20.05 8.49
N GLU A 306 1.95 -19.28 8.19
CA GLU A 306 0.72 -19.26 9.00
C GLU A 306 -0.03 -20.59 8.93
N CYS A 307 -0.20 -21.16 7.73
CA CYS A 307 -0.83 -22.47 7.51
C CYS A 307 -0.08 -23.61 8.20
N MET A 308 1.26 -23.56 8.21
CA MET A 308 2.10 -24.52 8.91
C MET A 308 1.87 -24.52 10.43
N ARG A 309 1.23 -23.52 11.03
CA ARG A 309 0.82 -23.58 12.44
C ARG A 309 -0.35 -24.54 12.67
N TYR A 310 -1.11 -24.86 11.64
CA TYR A 310 -2.31 -25.69 11.71
C TYR A 310 -2.11 -27.06 11.08
N PHE A 311 -1.35 -27.13 9.98
CA PHE A 311 -1.09 -28.38 9.32
C PHE A 311 0.26 -28.44 8.64
N ARG A 312 0.89 -29.61 8.71
CA ARG A 312 2.12 -29.91 7.99
C ARG A 312 2.06 -31.27 7.37
N LYS A 313 2.52 -31.35 6.13
CA LYS A 313 2.90 -32.61 5.50
C LYS A 313 4.41 -32.74 5.53
N ILE A 314 4.90 -33.79 6.18
CA ILE A 314 6.33 -34.11 6.27
C ILE A 314 6.61 -35.30 5.35
N GLN A 315 7.54 -35.12 4.42
CA GLN A 315 7.94 -36.15 3.44
C GLN A 315 9.43 -36.01 3.11
N GLY A 316 10.26 -37.05 3.25
CA GLY A 316 11.66 -37.04 2.78
C GLY A 316 12.65 -37.83 3.65
N THR A 317 13.93 -37.82 3.29
CA THR A 317 15.00 -38.59 3.94
C THR A 317 15.47 -37.99 5.27
N GLY A 318 15.82 -38.83 6.25
CA GLY A 318 16.48 -38.44 7.51
C GLY A 318 15.72 -37.43 8.37
N ARG A 319 14.45 -37.71 8.73
CA ARG A 319 13.54 -36.72 9.31
C ARG A 319 13.65 -36.56 10.83
N ALA A 320 14.11 -37.59 11.53
CA ALA A 320 14.29 -37.55 12.97
C ALA A 320 15.40 -38.50 13.40
N THR A 321 16.08 -38.16 14.49
CA THR A 321 17.05 -39.01 15.19
C THR A 321 16.57 -39.26 16.61
N GLY A 322 16.93 -40.42 17.16
CA GLY A 322 16.31 -40.89 18.38
C GLY A 322 17.04 -42.06 19.01
N PHE A 323 16.57 -42.51 20.17
CA PHE A 323 17.09 -43.70 20.84
C PHE A 323 16.18 -44.90 20.58
N CYS A 324 16.80 -46.07 20.40
CA CYS A 324 16.08 -47.32 20.17
C CYS A 324 16.10 -48.20 21.42
N THR A 325 14.98 -48.85 21.66
CA THR A 325 14.83 -49.96 22.60
C THR A 325 14.75 -51.26 21.79
N THR A 326 14.48 -52.39 22.45
CA THR A 326 14.32 -53.68 21.78
C THR A 326 13.11 -53.76 20.85
N SER A 327 12.06 -52.94 21.06
CA SER A 327 10.79 -53.02 20.32
C SER A 327 10.17 -51.66 19.94
N ALA A 328 10.84 -50.56 20.26
CA ALA A 328 10.39 -49.23 19.91
C ALA A 328 11.56 -48.26 19.73
N ALA A 329 11.34 -47.18 18.98
CA ALA A 329 12.27 -46.05 18.88
C ALA A 329 11.57 -44.73 19.19
N TYR A 330 12.26 -43.82 19.85
CA TYR A 330 11.72 -42.53 20.26
C TYR A 330 12.46 -41.42 19.54
N MET A 331 11.75 -40.77 18.63
CA MET A 331 12.29 -39.89 17.60
C MET A 331 11.92 -38.44 17.91
N GLY A 332 12.92 -37.61 18.19
CA GLY A 332 12.72 -36.18 18.41
C GLY A 332 12.51 -35.44 17.08
N LEU A 333 11.44 -34.66 16.97
CA LEU A 333 11.17 -33.80 15.83
C LEU A 333 10.98 -32.35 16.29
N PRO A 334 12.01 -31.48 16.20
CA PRO A 334 11.84 -30.06 16.41
C PRO A 334 11.08 -29.43 15.24
N LEU A 335 10.22 -28.47 15.54
CA LEU A 335 9.41 -27.74 14.58
C LEU A 335 9.89 -26.28 14.52
N THR A 336 10.53 -25.89 13.41
CA THR A 336 11.07 -24.52 13.22
C THR A 336 9.99 -23.45 13.36
N ILE A 337 8.76 -23.78 12.97
CA ILE A 337 7.58 -22.97 13.22
C ILE A 337 6.76 -23.71 14.28
N PRO A 338 6.32 -23.08 15.36
CA PRO A 338 5.43 -23.73 16.32
C PRO A 338 4.03 -23.98 15.72
N MET A 339 3.45 -25.14 15.99
CA MET A 339 2.03 -25.42 15.78
C MET A 339 1.19 -24.59 16.76
N ARG A 340 -0.10 -24.42 16.46
CA ARG A 340 -1.04 -23.66 17.31
C ARG A 340 -1.23 -24.31 18.69
N ILE A 341 -1.39 -25.62 18.68
CA ILE A 341 -1.51 -26.50 19.86
C ILE A 341 -0.63 -27.73 19.62
N PRO A 342 -0.37 -28.57 20.64
CA PRO A 342 0.30 -29.84 20.43
C PRO A 342 -0.46 -30.63 19.35
N PRO A 343 0.20 -31.03 18.25
CA PRO A 343 -0.52 -31.56 17.10
C PRO A 343 -0.87 -33.04 17.28
N THR A 344 -1.77 -33.52 16.45
CA THR A 344 -2.01 -34.95 16.21
C THR A 344 -1.10 -35.45 15.08
N LEU A 345 -0.82 -36.76 15.05
CA LEU A 345 0.03 -37.42 14.06
C LEU A 345 -0.79 -38.41 13.25
N THR A 346 -0.68 -38.34 11.93
CA THR A 346 -1.18 -39.37 11.01
C THR A 346 -0.05 -39.81 10.09
N VAL A 347 0.33 -41.09 10.16
CA VAL A 347 1.37 -41.65 9.29
C VAL A 347 0.72 -42.34 8.09
N THR A 348 1.17 -41.99 6.89
CA THR A 348 0.75 -42.61 5.63
C THR A 348 1.79 -43.62 5.14
N ASP A 349 3.07 -43.34 5.39
CA ASP A 349 4.17 -44.26 5.12
C ASP A 349 5.17 -44.19 6.28
N TYR A 350 5.45 -45.35 6.87
CA TYR A 350 6.39 -45.47 7.97
C TYR A 350 7.85 -45.37 7.53
N GLY A 351 8.17 -45.52 6.23
CA GLY A 351 9.53 -45.52 5.75
C GLY A 351 10.40 -46.60 6.44
N THR A 352 11.65 -46.27 6.75
CA THR A 352 12.60 -47.20 7.37
C THR A 352 13.30 -46.56 8.56
N LEU A 353 13.39 -47.28 9.66
CA LEU A 353 14.23 -46.96 10.79
C LEU A 353 15.59 -47.66 10.63
N ARG A 354 16.67 -46.90 10.57
CA ARG A 354 18.05 -47.43 10.48
C ARG A 354 18.71 -47.42 11.84
N VAL A 355 19.16 -48.57 12.33
CA VAL A 355 19.78 -48.72 13.66
C VAL A 355 20.91 -49.74 13.58
N ASN A 356 22.12 -49.33 13.97
CA ASN A 356 23.28 -50.23 14.08
C ASN A 356 23.49 -51.12 12.83
N GLY A 357 23.37 -50.54 11.62
CA GLY A 357 23.47 -51.26 10.34
C GLY A 357 22.22 -52.03 9.91
N ASN A 358 21.20 -52.14 10.74
CA ASN A 358 19.93 -52.81 10.43
C ASN A 358 18.91 -51.84 9.83
N ASN A 359 18.08 -52.36 8.92
CA ASN A 359 16.89 -51.69 8.40
C ASN A 359 15.65 -52.32 9.03
N ILE A 360 14.89 -51.53 9.77
CA ILE A 360 13.68 -51.95 10.47
C ILE A 360 12.51 -51.20 9.86
N THR A 361 11.44 -51.93 9.54
CA THR A 361 10.17 -51.34 9.09
C THR A 361 9.28 -51.12 10.30
N PRO A 362 8.97 -49.86 10.66
CA PRO A 362 8.02 -49.60 11.74
C PRO A 362 6.63 -50.12 11.37
N THR A 363 5.90 -50.61 12.36
CA THR A 363 4.52 -51.13 12.23
C THR A 363 3.49 -50.20 12.86
N GLY A 364 3.93 -49.22 13.64
CA GLY A 364 3.06 -48.23 14.26
C GLY A 364 3.83 -46.95 14.61
N ALA A 365 3.10 -45.85 14.74
CA ALA A 365 3.65 -44.59 15.22
C ALA A 365 2.64 -43.85 16.10
N SER A 366 3.09 -43.29 17.20
CA SER A 366 2.30 -42.47 18.11
C SER A 366 3.12 -41.31 18.65
N ILE A 367 2.44 -40.29 19.17
CA ILE A 367 3.08 -39.21 19.91
C ILE A 367 3.24 -39.67 21.35
N SER A 368 4.49 -39.73 21.82
CA SER A 368 4.82 -40.04 23.23
C SER A 368 4.87 -38.78 24.11
N ALA A 369 5.25 -37.65 23.52
CA ALA A 369 5.18 -36.33 24.13
C ALA A 369 5.12 -35.28 23.03
N ALA A 370 4.40 -34.18 23.25
CA ALA A 370 4.37 -33.06 22.31
C ALA A 370 4.18 -31.73 23.03
N THR A 371 4.90 -30.73 22.53
CA THR A 371 4.66 -29.31 22.75
C THR A 371 4.23 -28.69 21.41
N ASN A 372 4.02 -27.38 21.39
CA ASN A 372 3.70 -26.67 20.15
C ASN A 372 4.88 -26.66 19.17
N ASP A 373 6.11 -26.71 19.67
CA ASP A 373 7.36 -26.53 18.91
C ASP A 373 8.20 -27.81 18.79
N SER A 374 7.82 -28.90 19.45
CA SER A 374 8.56 -30.16 19.40
C SER A 374 7.68 -31.37 19.65
N LEU A 375 8.07 -32.51 19.07
CA LEU A 375 7.39 -33.78 19.22
C LEU A 375 8.39 -34.87 19.56
N ASN A 376 7.96 -35.84 20.35
CA ASN A 376 8.64 -37.12 20.47
C ASN A 376 7.72 -38.22 19.90
N ILE A 377 8.10 -38.77 18.77
CA ILE A 377 7.34 -39.81 18.05
C ILE A 377 7.88 -41.16 18.47
N GLN A 378 7.02 -41.99 19.04
CA GLN A 378 7.32 -43.39 19.29
C GLN A 378 6.99 -44.20 18.04
N LEU A 379 7.98 -44.90 17.49
CA LEU A 379 7.83 -45.89 16.43
C LEU A 379 7.81 -47.28 17.06
N ALA A 380 6.78 -48.07 16.76
CA ALA A 380 6.67 -49.46 17.19
C ALA A 380 7.18 -50.39 16.08
N PHE A 381 7.83 -51.50 16.47
CA PHE A 381 8.27 -52.57 15.56
C PHE A 381 8.43 -53.90 16.33
N SER A 382 8.62 -55.00 15.61
CA SER A 382 8.87 -56.32 16.22
C SER A 382 10.21 -56.35 16.95
N THR A 383 10.25 -57.08 18.08
CA THR A 383 11.47 -57.22 18.88
C THR A 383 12.67 -57.61 18.02
N THR A 384 13.72 -56.80 18.08
CA THR A 384 14.95 -57.00 17.30
C THR A 384 16.14 -57.00 18.26
N SER A 385 17.02 -58.00 18.12
CA SER A 385 18.22 -58.12 18.96
C SER A 385 19.32 -57.17 18.49
N GLY A 386 20.18 -56.70 19.40
CA GLY A 386 21.38 -55.92 19.06
C GLY A 386 21.14 -54.47 18.61
N ILE A 387 19.94 -53.92 18.86
CA ILE A 387 19.59 -52.53 18.49
C ILE A 387 19.24 -51.64 19.69
N ALA A 388 19.06 -52.22 20.88
CA ALA A 388 18.73 -51.46 22.08
C ALA A 388 19.90 -50.54 22.48
N ASN A 389 19.58 -49.34 22.97
CA ASN A 389 20.53 -48.29 23.36
C ASN A 389 21.38 -47.74 22.20
N HIS A 390 20.99 -48.00 20.95
CA HIS A 390 21.59 -47.39 19.77
C HIS A 390 20.78 -46.19 19.27
N VAL A 391 21.47 -45.29 18.57
CA VAL A 391 20.83 -44.19 17.84
C VAL A 391 20.14 -44.75 16.60
N GLY A 392 18.86 -44.41 16.45
CA GLY A 392 18.07 -44.68 15.25
C GLY A 392 17.94 -43.44 14.38
N VAL A 393 17.89 -43.64 13.06
CA VAL A 393 17.56 -42.61 12.08
C VAL A 393 16.31 -43.00 11.33
N TRP A 394 15.28 -42.17 11.41
CA TRP A 394 14.02 -42.41 10.70
C TRP A 394 14.07 -41.79 9.30
N THR A 395 14.04 -42.66 8.30
CA THR A 395 14.30 -42.30 6.90
C THR A 395 13.08 -42.51 6.01
N SER A 396 12.81 -41.51 5.17
CA SER A 396 11.73 -41.51 4.18
C SER A 396 10.30 -41.68 4.73
N PRO A 397 9.94 -41.23 5.95
CA PRO A 397 8.55 -41.30 6.34
C PRO A 397 7.69 -40.26 5.62
N VAL A 398 6.42 -40.59 5.47
CA VAL A 398 5.38 -39.67 5.02
C VAL A 398 4.31 -39.62 6.09
N PHE A 399 4.20 -38.46 6.75
CA PHE A 399 3.21 -38.25 7.79
C PHE A 399 2.72 -36.81 7.79
N THR A 400 1.62 -36.60 8.48
CA THR A 400 1.04 -35.29 8.66
C THR A 400 0.89 -34.96 10.13
N LEU A 401 0.99 -33.68 10.43
CA LEU A 401 0.75 -33.10 11.74
C LEU A 401 -0.45 -32.16 11.61
N SER A 402 -1.43 -32.28 12.50
CA SER A 402 -2.60 -31.40 12.52
C SER A 402 -2.82 -30.78 13.90
N ALA A 403 -2.99 -29.47 13.91
CA ALA A 403 -3.46 -28.65 15.01
C ALA A 403 -4.69 -27.83 14.55
N ASP A 404 -5.42 -28.36 13.57
CA ASP A 404 -6.63 -27.75 13.04
C ASP A 404 -7.70 -27.61 14.13
N TYR A 405 -8.67 -26.74 13.91
CA TYR A 405 -9.84 -26.68 14.77
C TYR A 405 -10.77 -27.86 14.47
N ALA A 406 -11.26 -28.49 15.53
CA ALA A 406 -12.35 -29.46 15.45
C ALA A 406 -13.68 -28.74 15.23
N LEU A 407 -14.64 -29.45 14.65
CA LEU A 407 -16.00 -28.96 14.43
C LEU A 407 -16.92 -29.14 15.63
#